data_AF-A0A0G0JV09-F1
#
_entry.id   AF-A0A0G0JV09-F1
#
_cell.length_a   1.000
_cell.length_b   1.000
_cell.length_c   1.000
_cell.angle_alpha   90.00
_cell.angle_beta   90.00
_cell.angle_gamma   90.00
#
_symmetry.space_group_name_H-M   'P 1'
#
loop_
_entity.id
_entity.type
_entity.pdbx_description
1 polymer ?
#
loop_
_entity_poly.entity_id
_entity_poly.type
_entity_poly.pdbx_seq_one_letter_code
_entity_poly.pdbx_strand_id
1 'polypeptide(L)'
;MNYLPIIALVVLPVAQTYPEVATPPLYTIVGNYSEPATELTPNAVASKIQKEFNITMQGFEYEHLQWAYEKFADVKKRSKKFFTLTSGAVIQMRNHEQGYSYQASCRNHKPVSDQVGIYLHPHADKEKFQLTLIHELGHLIQICNDDIQAQYTNHIKALEQEGGITAYARNPGCASGTNNERSLRNEDYAEMITYYLSPNAKERDIVNCPPDNTIPYQNLASKYPQHLEVVKKVLDD
;
A
#
# COMPACT_ATOMS: atom_id res chain seq x y z
N MET A 1 -59.51 38.70 62.63
CA MET A 1 -58.69 37.49 62.41
C MET A 1 -57.96 37.69 61.09
N ASN A 2 -56.69 38.06 61.17
CA ASN A 2 -55.87 38.43 60.00
C ASN A 2 -55.15 37.20 59.47
N TYR A 3 -55.43 36.83 58.22
CA TYR A 3 -54.65 35.85 57.47
C TYR A 3 -53.52 36.60 56.74
N LEU A 4 -52.27 36.26 57.06
CA LEU A 4 -51.10 36.64 56.27
C LEU A 4 -50.84 35.55 55.22
N PRO A 5 -50.59 35.90 53.94
CA PRO A 5 -50.17 34.92 52.94
C PRO A 5 -48.67 34.61 53.07
N ILE A 6 -48.34 33.33 53.03
CA ILE A 6 -46.97 32.81 52.91
C ILE A 6 -46.55 32.97 51.45
N ILE A 7 -45.54 33.80 51.20
CA ILE A 7 -44.86 33.90 49.91
C ILE A 7 -43.71 32.88 49.92
N ALA A 8 -43.82 31.83 49.11
CA ALA A 8 -42.74 30.88 48.87
C ALA A 8 -41.72 31.51 47.89
N LEU A 9 -40.50 31.75 48.36
CA LEU A 9 -39.39 32.19 47.52
C LEU A 9 -38.80 30.95 46.81
N VAL A 10 -39.05 30.83 45.51
CA VAL A 10 -38.37 29.84 44.66
C VAL A 10 -36.99 30.40 44.28
N VAL A 11 -35.94 29.86 44.89
CA VAL A 11 -34.56 30.14 44.47
C VAL A 11 -34.24 29.19 43.31
N LEU A 12 -34.16 29.74 42.10
CA LEU A 12 -33.63 29.02 40.93
C LEU A 12 -32.10 28.99 41.02
N PRO A 13 -31.44 27.84 40.79
CA PRO A 13 -29.99 27.80 40.71
C PRO A 13 -29.52 28.52 39.43
N VAL A 14 -28.69 29.53 39.61
CA VAL A 14 -27.96 30.19 38.52
C VAL A 14 -26.87 29.22 38.05
N ALA A 15 -26.98 28.72 36.83
CA ALA A 15 -25.91 27.96 36.19
C ALA A 15 -24.70 28.89 35.96
N GLN A 16 -23.65 28.71 36.75
CA GLN A 16 -22.33 29.28 36.45
C GLN A 16 -21.72 28.52 35.28
N THR A 17 -21.64 29.15 34.11
CA THR A 17 -20.78 28.71 33.02
C THR A 17 -19.35 29.15 33.33
N TYR A 18 -18.48 28.21 33.65
CA TYR A 18 -17.04 28.46 33.71
C TYR A 18 -16.51 28.54 32.28
N PRO A 19 -15.72 29.56 31.90
CA PRO A 19 -15.03 29.52 30.63
C PRO A 19 -14.03 28.35 30.64
N GLU A 20 -14.10 27.54 29.59
CA GLU A 20 -13.17 26.45 29.30
C GLU A 20 -11.75 27.03 29.27
N VAL A 21 -10.94 26.69 30.28
CA VAL A 21 -9.54 27.08 30.33
C VAL A 21 -8.84 26.28 29.23
N ALA A 22 -8.56 26.94 28.12
CA ALA A 22 -7.71 26.39 27.07
C ALA A 22 -6.38 25.97 27.70
N THR A 23 -6.12 24.67 27.75
CA THR A 23 -4.81 24.14 28.13
C THR A 23 -3.80 24.61 27.09
N PRO A 24 -2.77 25.40 27.48
CA PRO A 24 -1.75 25.80 26.53
C PRO A 24 -0.99 24.54 26.07
N PRO A 25 -0.62 24.45 24.79
CA PRO A 25 0.17 23.32 24.30
C PRO A 25 1.49 23.23 25.08
N LEU A 26 1.85 22.01 25.48
CA LEU A 26 3.12 21.69 26.10
C LEU A 26 4.24 21.90 25.06
N TYR A 27 4.95 23.03 25.14
CA TYR A 27 6.19 23.23 24.41
C TYR A 27 7.35 22.59 25.17
N THR A 28 8.03 21.63 24.56
CA THR A 28 9.36 21.21 25.01
C THR A 28 10.38 22.16 24.39
N ILE A 29 10.98 23.03 25.19
CA ILE A 29 12.07 23.89 24.72
C ILE A 29 13.34 23.04 24.66
N VAL A 30 13.76 22.69 23.45
CA VAL A 30 15.12 22.20 23.16
C VAL A 30 15.71 23.15 22.12
N GLY A 31 16.76 23.88 22.52
CA GLY A 31 17.69 24.67 21.71
C GLY A 31 17.20 25.27 20.38
N ASN A 32 16.98 26.60 20.36
CA ASN A 32 17.09 27.53 19.21
C ASN A 32 17.03 26.96 17.77
N TYR A 33 16.03 26.16 17.44
CA TYR A 33 15.38 26.05 16.12
C TYR A 33 14.07 25.30 16.36
N SER A 34 12.98 26.03 16.59
CA SER A 34 11.64 25.45 16.61
C SER A 34 11.22 25.18 15.17
N GLU A 35 11.70 24.08 14.58
CA GLU A 35 10.93 23.47 13.50
C GLU A 35 9.57 23.07 14.09
N PRO A 36 8.44 23.41 13.44
CA PRO A 36 7.14 22.98 13.93
C PRO A 36 7.17 21.46 14.00
N ALA A 37 6.79 20.90 15.17
CA ALA A 37 6.68 19.46 15.35
C ALA A 37 5.88 18.90 14.17
N THR A 38 6.56 18.19 13.26
CA THR A 38 5.94 17.66 12.06
C THR A 38 4.73 16.85 12.52
N GLU A 39 3.52 17.29 12.13
CA GLU A 39 2.29 16.65 12.56
C GLU A 39 2.35 15.16 12.22
N LEU A 40 2.37 14.31 13.25
CA LEU A 40 2.31 12.85 13.14
C LEU A 40 0.88 12.41 12.83
N THR A 41 0.28 12.98 11.78
CA THR A 41 -1.09 12.70 11.38
C THR A 41 -1.11 11.85 10.10
N PRO A 42 -2.13 10.99 9.92
CA PRO A 42 -2.32 10.25 8.67
C PRO A 42 -2.26 11.17 7.43
N ASN A 43 -2.92 12.34 7.50
CA ASN A 43 -2.95 13.31 6.40
C ASN A 43 -1.56 13.85 6.04
N ALA A 44 -0.71 14.10 7.04
CA ALA A 44 0.66 14.57 6.79
C ALA A 44 1.51 13.51 6.09
N VAL A 45 1.42 12.24 6.52
CA VAL A 45 2.17 11.13 5.88
C VAL A 45 1.63 10.86 4.48
N ALA A 46 0.30 10.80 4.29
CA ALA A 46 -0.32 10.63 2.98
C ALA A 46 0.09 11.75 2.00
N SER A 47 0.14 13.00 2.48
CA SER A 47 0.61 14.14 1.68
C SER A 47 2.09 14.02 1.28
N LYS A 48 2.94 13.50 2.17
CA LYS A 48 4.35 13.20 1.84
C LYS A 48 4.45 12.12 0.77
N ILE A 49 3.69 11.04 0.89
CA ILE A 49 3.65 9.97 -0.12
C ILE A 49 3.24 10.53 -1.49
N GLN A 50 2.16 11.31 -1.53
CA GLN A 50 1.69 11.96 -2.75
C GLN A 50 2.76 12.89 -3.33
N LYS A 51 3.40 13.72 -2.52
CA LYS A 51 4.40 14.68 -3.00
C LYS A 51 5.68 14.01 -3.52
N GLU A 52 6.13 12.94 -2.87
CA GLU A 52 7.44 12.32 -3.17
C GLU A 52 7.40 11.20 -4.20
N PHE A 53 6.26 10.50 -4.31
CA PHE A 53 6.08 9.32 -5.16
C PHE A 53 4.94 9.48 -6.16
N ASN A 54 4.15 10.57 -6.08
CA ASN A 54 2.96 10.80 -6.89
C ASN A 54 1.92 9.67 -6.76
N ILE A 55 1.76 9.11 -5.56
CA ILE A 55 0.78 8.06 -5.25
C ILE A 55 -0.16 8.58 -4.15
N THR A 56 -1.45 8.51 -4.39
CA THR A 56 -2.47 8.91 -3.41
C THR A 56 -2.85 7.70 -2.57
N MET A 57 -2.76 7.80 -1.25
CA MET A 57 -3.24 6.75 -0.33
C MET A 57 -4.39 7.28 0.54
N GLN A 58 -5.51 6.56 0.59
CA GLN A 58 -6.75 6.99 1.26
C GLN A 58 -7.32 5.91 2.18
N GLY A 59 -7.86 6.35 3.31
CA GLY A 59 -8.54 5.47 4.27
C GLY A 59 -7.62 4.65 5.18
N PHE A 60 -6.30 4.78 5.05
CA PHE A 60 -5.35 4.08 5.90
C PHE A 60 -5.05 4.85 7.20
N GLU A 61 -4.79 4.10 8.27
CA GLU A 61 -4.30 4.63 9.53
C GLU A 61 -2.83 5.11 9.41
N TYR A 62 -2.39 5.91 10.38
CA TYR A 62 -1.04 6.48 10.41
C TYR A 62 0.06 5.43 10.22
N GLU A 63 -0.07 4.28 10.90
CA GLU A 63 0.94 3.21 10.89
C GLU A 63 1.13 2.61 9.49
N HIS A 64 0.03 2.29 8.78
CA HIS A 64 0.09 1.75 7.42
C HIS A 64 0.67 2.76 6.42
N LEU A 65 0.32 4.05 6.56
CA LEU A 65 0.89 5.10 5.74
C LEU A 65 2.39 5.25 6.00
N GLN A 66 2.82 5.15 7.25
CA GLN A 66 4.24 5.20 7.60
C GLN A 66 4.99 4.01 7.00
N TRP A 67 4.43 2.80 7.06
CA TRP A 67 5.02 1.61 6.43
C TRP A 67 5.09 1.73 4.90
N ALA A 68 4.06 2.28 4.27
CA ALA A 68 4.05 2.54 2.84
C ALA A 68 5.15 3.54 2.44
N TYR A 69 5.25 4.66 3.16
CA TYR A 69 6.30 5.66 2.95
C TYR A 69 7.71 5.05 3.05
N GLU A 70 7.97 4.28 4.11
CA GLU A 70 9.25 3.61 4.31
C GLU A 70 9.58 2.62 3.19
N LYS A 71 8.58 1.84 2.75
CA LYS A 71 8.77 0.90 1.64
C LYS A 71 9.04 1.63 0.34
N PHE A 72 8.29 2.68 0.04
CA PHE A 72 8.51 3.47 -1.17
C PHE A 72 9.86 4.17 -1.17
N ALA A 73 10.31 4.69 -0.03
CA ALA A 73 11.64 5.25 0.11
C ALA A 73 12.75 4.21 -0.14
N ASP A 74 12.58 2.97 0.32
CA ASP A 74 13.50 1.86 0.00
C ASP A 74 13.47 1.51 -1.50
N VAL A 75 12.28 1.35 -2.09
CA VAL A 75 12.11 1.06 -3.52
C VAL A 75 12.73 2.16 -4.38
N LYS A 76 12.61 3.43 -4.01
CA LYS A 76 13.13 4.58 -4.77
C LYS A 76 14.65 4.59 -4.85
N LYS A 77 15.33 4.01 -3.86
CA LYS A 77 16.79 3.81 -3.89
C LYS A 77 17.20 2.75 -4.92
N ARG A 78 16.30 1.84 -5.29
CA ARG A 78 16.56 0.70 -6.18
C ARG A 78 16.09 0.96 -7.61
N SER A 79 14.87 1.45 -7.78
CA SER A 79 14.29 1.72 -9.09
C SER A 79 13.50 3.02 -9.07
N LYS A 80 14.00 4.03 -9.78
CA LYS A 80 13.23 5.26 -10.06
C LYS A 80 12.11 4.98 -11.05
N LYS A 81 12.37 4.11 -12.03
CA LYS A 81 11.44 3.70 -13.07
C LYS A 81 10.15 3.10 -12.51
N PHE A 82 10.23 2.36 -11.40
CA PHE A 82 9.04 1.88 -10.69
C PHE A 82 8.04 3.02 -10.41
N PHE A 83 8.51 4.17 -9.93
CA PHE A 83 7.63 5.32 -9.65
C PHE A 83 7.20 6.07 -10.90
N THR A 84 7.97 6.00 -12.00
CA THR A 84 7.50 6.49 -13.30
C THR A 84 6.30 5.66 -13.80
N LEU A 85 6.35 4.34 -13.64
CA LEU A 85 5.33 3.41 -14.13
C LEU A 85 4.07 3.34 -13.23
N THR A 86 4.18 3.76 -11.97
CA THR A 86 3.10 3.75 -10.97
C THR A 86 2.61 5.14 -10.57
N SER A 87 3.25 6.20 -11.08
CA SER A 87 2.89 7.59 -10.80
C SER A 87 1.46 7.87 -11.22
N GLY A 88 0.67 8.46 -10.32
CA GLY A 88 -0.74 8.76 -10.47
C GLY A 88 -1.68 7.72 -9.84
N ALA A 89 -1.14 6.63 -9.28
CA ALA A 89 -1.95 5.58 -8.67
C ALA A 89 -2.71 6.08 -7.44
N VAL A 90 -3.95 5.61 -7.28
CA VAL A 90 -4.77 5.83 -6.08
C VAL A 90 -4.93 4.49 -5.36
N ILE A 91 -4.50 4.43 -4.10
CA ILE A 91 -4.59 3.23 -3.25
C ILE A 91 -5.60 3.53 -2.14
N GLN A 92 -6.71 2.81 -2.14
CA GLN A 92 -7.78 2.94 -1.17
C GLN A 92 -7.76 1.73 -0.21
N MET A 93 -7.95 1.99 1.08
CA MET A 93 -8.12 0.93 2.05
C MET A 93 -9.40 0.13 1.74
N ARG A 94 -9.28 -1.20 1.76
CA ARG A 94 -10.42 -2.11 1.71
C ARG A 94 -10.64 -2.79 3.05
N ASN A 95 -11.83 -2.61 3.61
CA ASN A 95 -12.20 -3.29 4.85
C ASN A 95 -12.35 -4.80 4.61
N HIS A 96 -12.03 -5.58 5.65
CA HIS A 96 -11.89 -7.05 5.62
C HIS A 96 -13.14 -7.79 5.11
N GLU A 97 -14.33 -7.19 5.24
CA GLU A 97 -15.61 -7.78 4.80
C GLU A 97 -15.78 -7.83 3.28
N GLN A 98 -14.98 -7.08 2.53
CA GLN A 98 -15.14 -6.94 1.08
C GLN A 98 -14.21 -7.87 0.27
N GLY A 99 -13.35 -8.67 0.91
CA GLY A 99 -12.43 -9.61 0.25
C GLY A 99 -10.99 -9.10 0.12
N TYR A 100 -10.17 -9.81 -0.66
CA TYR A 100 -8.75 -9.52 -0.86
C TYR A 100 -8.50 -8.24 -1.67
N SER A 101 -7.24 -7.80 -1.69
CA SER A 101 -6.78 -6.68 -2.50
C SER A 101 -7.05 -6.93 -3.99
N TYR A 102 -7.41 -5.88 -4.74
CA TYR A 102 -7.66 -5.97 -6.18
C TYR A 102 -7.54 -4.61 -6.87
N GLN A 103 -7.33 -4.60 -8.18
CA GLN A 103 -7.22 -3.38 -8.99
C GLN A 103 -8.52 -3.09 -9.74
N ALA A 104 -9.00 -1.85 -9.68
CA ALA A 104 -10.33 -1.46 -10.09
C ALA A 104 -10.46 -1.11 -11.58
N SER A 105 -9.47 -0.44 -12.18
CA SER A 105 -9.50 -0.15 -13.62
C SER A 105 -8.18 0.41 -14.15
N CYS A 106 -7.82 0.06 -15.38
CA CYS A 106 -7.00 0.88 -16.28
C CYS A 106 -7.71 0.92 -17.62
N ARG A 107 -8.58 1.93 -17.83
CA ARG A 107 -9.29 2.05 -19.10
C ARG A 107 -8.33 2.59 -20.17
N ASN A 108 -8.09 1.77 -21.18
CA ASN A 108 -7.43 2.12 -22.45
C ASN A 108 -5.90 2.34 -22.41
N HIS A 109 -5.16 1.64 -21.54
CA HIS A 109 -3.68 1.66 -21.51
C HIS A 109 -3.05 3.06 -21.48
N LYS A 110 -3.77 4.03 -20.89
CA LYS A 110 -3.26 5.39 -20.69
C LYS A 110 -2.45 5.45 -19.40
N PRO A 111 -1.48 6.38 -19.29
CA PRO A 111 -0.79 6.64 -18.02
C PRO A 111 -1.82 6.81 -16.91
N VAL A 112 -1.50 6.21 -15.76
CA VAL A 112 -2.34 6.04 -14.58
C VAL A 112 -3.11 7.34 -14.27
N SER A 113 -4.33 7.45 -14.78
CA SER A 113 -5.23 8.56 -14.46
C SER A 113 -5.93 8.27 -13.14
N ASP A 114 -6.51 9.30 -12.51
CA ASP A 114 -7.21 9.35 -11.22
C ASP A 114 -8.30 8.28 -10.95
N GLN A 115 -8.49 7.31 -11.85
CA GLN A 115 -9.45 6.21 -11.80
C GLN A 115 -8.81 4.82 -11.62
N VAL A 116 -7.47 4.73 -11.54
CA VAL A 116 -6.77 3.47 -11.24
C VAL A 116 -6.70 3.28 -9.72
N GLY A 117 -7.72 2.61 -9.20
CA GLY A 117 -7.83 2.27 -7.79
C GLY A 117 -7.18 0.92 -7.48
N ILE A 118 -6.23 0.88 -6.56
CA ILE A 118 -5.84 -0.34 -5.85
C ILE A 118 -6.64 -0.38 -4.55
N TYR A 119 -7.39 -1.44 -4.32
CA TYR A 119 -7.97 -1.71 -3.02
C TYR A 119 -7.00 -2.58 -2.25
N LEU A 120 -6.46 -2.08 -1.14
CA LEU A 120 -5.45 -2.81 -0.36
C LEU A 120 -5.97 -3.12 1.04
N HIS A 121 -5.84 -4.37 1.44
CA HIS A 121 -6.18 -4.81 2.79
C HIS A 121 -5.13 -4.32 3.81
N PRO A 122 -5.54 -3.67 4.92
CA PRO A 122 -4.61 -3.17 5.94
C PRO A 122 -4.13 -4.31 6.84
N HIS A 123 -3.23 -5.15 6.34
CA HIS A 123 -2.63 -6.23 7.13
C HIS A 123 -2.01 -5.68 8.43
N ALA A 124 -2.17 -6.40 9.54
CA ALA A 124 -1.53 -6.06 10.82
C ALA A 124 -0.01 -6.35 10.82
N ASP A 125 0.47 -7.19 9.90
CA ASP A 125 1.88 -7.48 9.71
C ASP A 125 2.49 -6.51 8.69
N LYS A 126 3.52 -5.76 9.12
CA LYS A 126 4.21 -4.76 8.30
C LYS A 126 4.81 -5.33 7.02
N GLU A 127 5.51 -6.45 7.10
CA GLU A 127 6.18 -7.03 5.93
C GLU A 127 5.13 -7.52 4.93
N LYS A 128 4.09 -8.20 5.40
CA LYS A 128 2.96 -8.64 4.57
C LYS A 128 2.28 -7.44 3.90
N PHE A 129 1.98 -6.38 4.66
CA PHE A 129 1.42 -5.14 4.10
C PHE A 129 2.30 -4.56 2.99
N GLN A 130 3.61 -4.42 3.25
CA GLN A 130 4.56 -3.84 2.29
C GLN A 130 4.74 -4.71 1.04
N LEU A 131 4.73 -6.05 1.18
CA LEU A 131 4.80 -6.96 0.03
C LEU A 131 3.52 -6.90 -0.80
N THR A 132 2.34 -6.99 -0.17
CA THR A 132 1.06 -6.85 -0.87
C THR A 132 0.98 -5.49 -1.58
N LEU A 133 1.42 -4.41 -0.96
CA LEU A 133 1.44 -3.08 -1.57
C LEU A 133 2.24 -3.05 -2.89
N ILE A 134 3.46 -3.61 -2.91
CA ILE A 134 4.27 -3.65 -4.13
C ILE A 134 3.70 -4.63 -5.15
N HIS A 135 3.15 -5.76 -4.70
CA HIS A 135 2.49 -6.74 -5.54
C HIS A 135 1.33 -6.13 -6.32
N GLU A 136 0.43 -5.40 -5.64
CA GLU A 136 -0.69 -4.72 -6.29
C GLU A 136 -0.23 -3.65 -7.29
N LEU A 137 0.86 -2.93 -6.99
CA LEU A 137 1.46 -1.98 -7.92
C LEU A 137 2.14 -2.68 -9.11
N GLY A 138 2.63 -3.91 -8.95
CA GLY A 138 3.14 -4.75 -10.03
C GLY A 138 2.08 -5.08 -11.07
N HIS A 139 0.86 -5.42 -10.63
CA HIS A 139 -0.30 -5.59 -11.51
C HIS A 139 -0.66 -4.30 -12.25
N LEU A 140 -0.59 -3.15 -11.58
CA LEU A 140 -0.81 -1.85 -12.22
C LEU A 140 0.24 -1.60 -13.32
N ILE A 141 1.52 -1.90 -13.05
CA ILE A 141 2.57 -1.81 -14.07
C ILE A 141 2.17 -2.63 -15.31
N GLN A 142 1.78 -3.89 -15.12
CA GLN A 142 1.34 -4.81 -16.18
C GLN A 142 0.21 -4.25 -17.06
N ILE A 143 -0.85 -3.72 -16.43
CA ILE A 143 -2.12 -3.42 -17.11
C ILE A 143 -2.11 -2.02 -17.73
N CYS A 144 -1.36 -1.08 -17.16
CA CYS A 144 -1.52 0.34 -17.45
C CYS A 144 -0.42 0.94 -18.34
N ASN A 145 0.61 0.16 -18.66
CA ASN A 145 1.77 0.64 -19.41
C ASN A 145 1.92 -0.14 -20.73
N ASP A 146 1.61 0.50 -21.86
CA ASP A 146 1.73 -0.14 -23.18
C ASP A 146 3.19 -0.46 -23.55
N ASP A 147 4.13 0.38 -23.12
CA ASP A 147 5.54 0.26 -23.47
C ASP A 147 6.20 -1.02 -22.91
N ILE A 148 5.55 -1.68 -21.94
CA ILE A 148 6.06 -2.92 -21.33
C ILE A 148 5.38 -4.19 -21.88
N GLN A 149 4.45 -4.10 -22.84
CA GLN A 149 3.75 -5.28 -23.38
C GLN A 149 4.71 -6.32 -23.97
N ALA A 150 5.81 -5.87 -24.57
CA ALA A 150 6.89 -6.74 -25.01
C ALA A 150 7.52 -7.51 -23.83
N GLN A 151 7.71 -6.85 -22.68
CA GLN A 151 8.24 -7.50 -21.48
C GLN A 151 7.23 -8.43 -20.82
N TYR A 152 5.94 -8.10 -20.85
CA TYR A 152 4.90 -9.04 -20.41
C TYR A 152 4.87 -10.31 -21.28
N THR A 153 5.06 -10.17 -22.60
CA THR A 153 5.19 -11.34 -23.50
C THR A 153 6.44 -12.16 -23.18
N ASN A 154 7.57 -11.50 -22.88
CA ASN A 154 8.80 -12.20 -22.47
C ASN A 154 8.64 -12.87 -21.11
N HIS A 155 7.92 -12.26 -20.17
CA HIS A 155 7.56 -12.86 -18.88
C HIS A 155 6.78 -14.15 -19.07
N ILE A 156 5.77 -14.18 -19.95
CA ILE A 156 5.00 -15.41 -20.20
C ILE A 156 5.92 -16.55 -20.66
N LYS A 157 6.90 -16.25 -21.52
CA LYS A 157 7.90 -17.26 -21.94
C LYS A 157 8.79 -17.70 -20.78
N ALA A 158 9.19 -16.78 -19.91
CA ALA A 158 9.96 -17.10 -18.71
C ALA A 158 9.18 -18.04 -17.79
N LEU A 159 7.90 -17.75 -17.53
CA LEU A 159 7.01 -18.59 -16.74
C LEU A 159 6.84 -19.99 -17.35
N GLU A 160 6.67 -20.09 -18.67
CA GLU A 160 6.56 -21.38 -19.38
C GLU A 160 7.83 -22.23 -19.27
N GLN A 161 9.01 -21.60 -19.18
CA GLN A 161 10.29 -22.30 -19.16
C GLN A 161 10.82 -22.58 -17.75
N GLU A 162 10.58 -21.67 -16.81
CA GLU A 162 11.18 -21.69 -15.47
C GLU A 162 10.14 -22.00 -14.37
N GLY A 163 8.85 -21.90 -14.69
CA GLY A 163 7.76 -21.94 -13.72
C GLY A 163 7.67 -20.66 -12.88
N GLY A 164 6.65 -20.58 -12.04
CA GLY A 164 6.42 -19.40 -11.21
C GLY A 164 7.45 -19.25 -10.10
N ILE A 165 7.80 -18.01 -9.76
CA ILE A 165 8.92 -17.74 -8.84
C ILE A 165 8.57 -18.01 -7.37
N THR A 166 7.30 -17.91 -7.00
CA THR A 166 6.74 -18.21 -5.66
C THR A 166 5.75 -19.36 -5.68
N ALA A 167 5.44 -19.95 -4.53
CA ALA A 167 4.43 -21.01 -4.41
C ALA A 167 3.05 -20.46 -4.82
N TYR A 168 2.80 -19.20 -4.50
CA TYR A 168 1.62 -18.45 -4.96
C TYR A 168 1.48 -18.47 -6.50
N ALA A 169 2.56 -18.15 -7.20
CA ALA A 169 2.63 -18.14 -8.66
C ALA A 169 2.70 -19.55 -9.31
N ARG A 170 2.98 -20.60 -8.54
CA ARG A 170 3.04 -21.99 -9.04
C ARG A 170 1.72 -22.75 -8.91
N ASN A 171 0.84 -22.35 -7.99
CA ASN A 171 -0.32 -23.14 -7.62
C ASN A 171 -1.64 -22.46 -8.04
N PRO A 172 -2.36 -23.02 -9.03
CA PRO A 172 -3.64 -22.46 -9.50
C PRO A 172 -4.70 -22.33 -8.41
N GLY A 173 -4.66 -23.17 -7.37
CA GLY A 173 -5.59 -23.11 -6.24
C GLY A 173 -5.37 -21.90 -5.33
N CYS A 174 -4.25 -21.20 -5.49
CA CYS A 174 -3.88 -20.02 -4.71
C CYS A 174 -4.39 -18.72 -5.31
N ALA A 175 -4.36 -18.61 -6.64
CA ALA A 175 -4.72 -17.41 -7.35
C ALA A 175 -6.26 -17.30 -7.48
N SER A 176 -6.90 -16.70 -6.47
CA SER A 176 -8.31 -16.26 -6.49
C SER A 176 -9.37 -17.32 -6.87
N GLY A 177 -9.07 -18.60 -6.67
CA GLY A 177 -10.00 -19.71 -6.96
C GLY A 177 -10.33 -19.90 -8.45
N THR A 178 -9.60 -19.23 -9.34
CA THR A 178 -9.73 -19.43 -10.78
C THR A 178 -8.58 -20.30 -11.25
N ASN A 179 -8.88 -21.55 -11.60
CA ASN A 179 -7.92 -22.51 -12.19
C ASN A 179 -7.48 -22.12 -13.62
N ASN A 180 -7.41 -20.83 -13.94
CA ASN A 180 -7.05 -20.36 -15.27
C ASN A 180 -5.59 -19.89 -15.29
N GLU A 181 -4.88 -20.28 -16.34
CA GLU A 181 -3.46 -19.95 -16.57
C GLU A 181 -3.22 -18.44 -16.60
N ARG A 182 -4.25 -17.66 -16.93
CA ARG A 182 -4.19 -16.19 -16.94
C ARG A 182 -3.96 -15.63 -15.55
N SER A 183 -4.62 -16.17 -14.53
CA SER A 183 -4.46 -15.74 -13.14
C SER A 183 -3.00 -15.94 -12.71
N LEU A 184 -2.45 -17.14 -12.93
CA LEU A 184 -1.06 -17.46 -12.64
C LEU A 184 -0.06 -16.53 -13.34
N ARG A 185 -0.28 -16.23 -14.63
CA ARG A 185 0.58 -15.30 -15.40
C ARG A 185 0.59 -13.90 -14.82
N ASN A 186 -0.53 -13.43 -14.29
CA ASN A 186 -0.61 -12.10 -13.70
C ASN A 186 0.05 -12.08 -12.32
N GLU A 187 -0.26 -13.06 -11.48
CA GLU A 187 0.33 -13.14 -10.13
C GLU A 187 1.84 -13.31 -10.18
N ASP A 188 2.35 -14.17 -11.06
CA ASP A 188 3.80 -14.35 -11.23
C ASP A 188 4.51 -13.05 -11.67
N TYR A 189 3.87 -12.27 -12.55
CA TYR A 189 4.42 -10.98 -13.00
C TYR A 189 4.52 -9.99 -11.83
N ALA A 190 3.48 -9.91 -11.01
CA ALA A 190 3.45 -9.06 -9.83
C ALA A 190 4.46 -9.53 -8.75
N GLU A 191 4.57 -10.84 -8.52
CA GLU A 191 5.53 -11.44 -7.61
C GLU A 191 6.97 -11.17 -8.06
N MET A 192 7.25 -11.28 -9.37
CA MET A 192 8.55 -10.99 -9.97
C MET A 192 9.01 -9.57 -9.64
N ILE A 193 8.15 -8.58 -9.83
CA ILE A 193 8.42 -7.18 -9.46
C ILE A 193 8.62 -7.05 -7.94
N THR A 194 7.74 -7.68 -7.16
CA THR A 194 7.71 -7.56 -5.69
C THR A 194 9.00 -8.03 -5.04
N TYR A 195 9.47 -9.23 -5.39
CA TYR A 195 10.68 -9.79 -4.79
C TYR A 195 11.96 -9.22 -5.40
N TYR A 196 11.93 -8.76 -6.66
CA TYR A 196 13.03 -7.97 -7.21
C TYR A 196 13.30 -6.70 -6.39
N LEU A 197 12.23 -6.02 -5.98
CA LEU A 197 12.29 -4.81 -5.15
C LEU A 197 12.36 -5.09 -3.63
N SER A 198 12.41 -6.36 -3.23
CA SER A 198 12.41 -6.79 -1.83
C SER A 198 13.41 -7.93 -1.60
N PRO A 199 14.72 -7.71 -1.80
CA PRO A 199 15.69 -8.80 -1.95
C PRO A 199 15.93 -9.66 -0.71
N ASN A 200 15.52 -9.18 0.46
CA ASN A 200 15.65 -9.89 1.73
C ASN A 200 14.32 -10.47 2.22
N ALA A 201 13.22 -10.19 1.52
CA ALA A 201 11.90 -10.62 1.94
C ALA A 201 11.74 -12.13 1.69
N LYS A 202 11.21 -12.81 2.70
CA LYS A 202 10.77 -14.19 2.51
C LYS A 202 9.43 -14.20 1.78
N GLU A 203 9.18 -15.29 1.08
CA GLU A 203 7.86 -15.56 0.57
C GLU A 203 6.84 -15.55 1.72
N ARG A 204 5.76 -14.79 1.56
CA ARG A 204 4.67 -14.71 2.52
C ARG A 204 3.39 -15.22 1.87
N ASP A 205 2.52 -15.78 2.70
CA ASP A 205 1.17 -16.09 2.31
C ASP A 205 0.40 -14.78 2.06
N ILE A 206 0.32 -14.32 0.81
CA ILE A 206 -0.45 -13.13 0.44
C ILE A 206 -1.94 -13.49 0.36
N VAL A 207 -2.30 -14.70 -0.14
CA VAL A 207 -3.68 -15.19 -0.29
C VAL A 207 -3.79 -16.70 -0.01
N ASN A 208 -3.94 -17.06 1.26
CA ASN A 208 -4.13 -18.41 1.82
C ASN A 208 -3.31 -19.56 1.20
N CYS A 209 -2.10 -19.29 0.74
CA CYS A 209 -1.19 -20.29 0.22
C CYS A 209 0.06 -20.46 1.06
N PRO A 210 0.35 -21.72 1.48
CA PRO A 210 1.55 -22.00 2.23
C PRO A 210 2.78 -21.51 1.47
N PRO A 211 3.57 -20.59 2.04
CA PRO A 211 4.77 -20.10 1.38
C PRO A 211 5.85 -21.17 1.46
N ASP A 212 6.73 -21.22 0.45
CA ASP A 212 7.89 -22.13 0.50
C ASP A 212 8.99 -21.65 1.48
N ASN A 213 8.75 -20.53 2.19
CA ASN A 213 9.68 -19.88 3.12
C ASN A 213 11.05 -19.56 2.50
N THR A 214 11.12 -19.45 1.18
CA THR A 214 12.32 -19.05 0.44
C THR A 214 12.48 -17.53 0.42
N ILE A 215 13.64 -17.04 -0.01
CA ILE A 215 13.85 -15.63 -0.39
C ILE A 215 13.89 -15.62 -1.92
N PRO A 216 12.78 -15.34 -2.63
CA PRO A 216 12.71 -15.54 -4.08
C PRO A 216 13.78 -14.78 -4.85
N TYR A 217 14.17 -13.59 -4.38
CA TYR A 217 15.26 -12.81 -4.97
C TYR A 217 16.58 -13.57 -5.11
N GLN A 218 16.97 -14.35 -4.09
CA GLN A 218 18.22 -15.11 -4.10
C GLN A 218 18.22 -16.21 -5.17
N ASN A 219 17.05 -16.64 -5.59
CA ASN A 219 16.87 -17.65 -6.63
C ASN A 219 16.71 -17.04 -8.04
N LEU A 220 16.52 -15.72 -8.17
CA LEU A 220 16.32 -15.09 -9.48
C LEU A 220 17.49 -15.35 -10.43
N ALA A 221 18.74 -15.19 -9.98
CA ALA A 221 19.89 -15.38 -10.86
C ALA A 221 20.18 -16.85 -11.20
N SER A 222 19.92 -17.77 -10.28
CA SER A 222 20.34 -19.18 -10.39
C SER A 222 19.24 -20.11 -10.88
N LYS A 223 17.97 -19.81 -10.59
CA LYS A 223 16.81 -20.65 -10.89
C LYS A 223 15.83 -20.00 -11.85
N TYR A 224 15.72 -18.66 -11.83
CA TYR A 224 14.77 -17.92 -12.68
C TYR A 224 15.46 -16.81 -13.52
N PRO A 225 16.53 -17.12 -14.27
CA PRO A 225 17.34 -16.11 -14.95
C PRO A 225 16.56 -15.30 -16.00
N GLN A 226 15.53 -15.87 -16.64
CA GLN A 226 14.70 -15.13 -17.58
C GLN A 226 13.75 -14.18 -16.88
N HIS A 227 13.16 -14.57 -15.75
CA HIS A 227 12.41 -13.62 -14.91
C HIS A 227 13.31 -12.45 -14.48
N LEU A 228 14.56 -12.74 -14.10
CA LEU A 228 15.53 -11.70 -13.77
C LEU A 228 15.82 -10.77 -14.96
N GLU A 229 16.00 -11.31 -16.16
CA GLU A 229 16.22 -10.48 -17.36
C GLU A 229 15.02 -9.58 -17.65
N VAL A 230 13.80 -10.12 -17.55
CA VAL A 230 12.57 -9.37 -17.79
C VAL A 230 12.41 -8.25 -16.78
N VAL A 231 12.49 -8.55 -15.48
CA VAL A 231 12.27 -7.53 -14.44
C VAL A 231 13.31 -6.41 -14.51
N LYS A 232 14.55 -6.72 -14.89
CA LYS A 232 15.57 -5.69 -15.16
C LYS A 232 15.16 -4.80 -16.32
N LYS A 233 14.69 -5.34 -17.45
CA LYS A 233 14.20 -4.49 -18.56
C LYS A 233 13.00 -3.63 -18.16
N VAL A 234 12.17 -4.13 -17.25
CA VAL A 234 11.00 -3.40 -16.74
C VAL A 234 11.40 -2.29 -15.76
N LEU A 235 12.37 -2.50 -14.87
CA LEU A 235 12.62 -1.64 -13.71
C LEU A 235 14.01 -0.98 -13.66
N ASP A 236 14.99 -1.53 -14.37
CA ASP A 236 16.33 -0.97 -14.50
C ASP A 236 16.36 -0.17 -15.82
N ASP A 237 16.46 1.16 -15.70
CA ASP A 237 16.93 2.06 -16.76
C ASP A 237 18.37 2.47 -16.43
#